data_AF-A0A5S9ME21-F1
#
_entry.id   AF-A0A5S9ME21-F1
#
_cell.length_a   1.000
_cell.length_b   1.000
_cell.length_c   1.000
_cell.angle_alpha   90.00
_cell.angle_beta   90.00
_cell.angle_gamma   90.00
#
_symmetry.space_group_name_H-M   'P 1'
#
loop_
_entity.id
_entity.type
_entity.pdbx_description
1 polymer ?
#
loop_
_entity_poly.entity_id
_entity_poly.type
_entity_poly.pdbx_seq_one_letter_code
_entity_poly.pdbx_strand_id
1 'polypeptide(L)'
;MLDLILDPVAAERKFWVWYDGGGFYGIPFENFVSWGMIGAGLSFLFPLVQVGQKALSWTSRIYQAMVFFFGVLALKGGLDVIFYLALIIVILCEGRVQFERKRQKKPIV
;
A
#
# COMPACT_ATOMS: atom_id res chain seq x y z
N MET A 1 1.93 2.86 3.15
CA MET A 1 2.61 1.66 2.60
C MET A 1 2.63 1.66 1.09
N LEU A 2 1.56 2.13 0.44
CA LEU A 2 1.52 2.30 -1.02
C LEU A 2 2.66 3.20 -1.54
N ASP A 3 3.05 4.22 -0.79
CA ASP A 3 4.11 5.19 -1.12
C ASP A 3 5.48 4.50 -1.30
N LEU A 4 5.76 3.44 -0.54
CA LEU A 4 7.00 2.65 -0.69
C LEU A 4 7.12 1.95 -2.06
N ILE A 5 6.02 1.87 -2.80
CA ILE A 5 5.96 1.29 -4.14
C ILE A 5 5.74 2.38 -5.18
N LEU A 6 4.77 3.26 -4.93
CA LEU A 6 4.39 4.33 -5.84
C LEU A 6 5.55 5.30 -6.06
N ASP A 7 6.23 5.74 -5.00
CA ASP A 7 7.19 6.83 -5.07
C ASP A 7 8.46 6.46 -5.84
N PRO A 8 9.08 5.28 -5.64
CA PRO A 8 10.18 4.82 -6.49
C PRO A 8 9.78 4.75 -7.97
N VAL A 9 8.58 4.27 -8.26
CA VAL A 9 8.08 4.18 -9.64
C VAL A 9 7.85 5.57 -10.24
N ALA A 10 7.31 6.50 -9.47
CA ALA A 10 7.08 7.88 -9.90
C ALA A 10 8.39 8.65 -10.12
N ALA A 11 9.40 8.42 -9.27
CA ALA A 11 10.74 8.98 -9.44
C ALA A 11 11.43 8.43 -10.70
N GLU A 12 11.33 7.12 -10.94
CA GLU A 12 11.88 6.48 -12.15
C GLU A 12 11.19 6.99 -13.42
N ARG A 13 9.86 7.15 -13.39
CA ARG A 13 9.07 7.69 -14.50
C ARG A 13 9.17 9.21 -14.68
N LYS A 14 9.97 9.89 -13.85
CA LYS A 14 10.12 11.36 -13.83
C LYS A 14 8.81 12.12 -13.58
N PHE A 15 7.86 11.49 -12.91
CA PHE A 15 6.67 12.18 -12.38
C PHE A 15 7.04 13.04 -11.17
N TRP A 16 8.01 12.57 -10.38
CA TRP A 16 8.63 13.35 -9.32
C TRP A 16 10.14 13.44 -9.53
N VAL A 17 10.67 14.63 -9.30
CA VAL A 17 12.11 14.91 -9.39
C VAL A 17 12.55 15.41 -8.03
N TRP A 18 13.48 14.69 -7.43
CA TRP A 18 14.09 15.01 -6.14
C TRP A 18 15.51 15.51 -6.40
N TYR A 19 15.72 16.83 -6.32
CA TYR A 19 17.00 17.46 -6.67
C TYR A 19 18.12 17.12 -5.68
N ASP A 20 17.80 17.14 -4.39
CA ASP A 20 18.76 16.83 -3.33
C ASP A 20 18.94 15.31 -3.12
N GLY A 21 18.19 14.49 -3.88
CA GLY A 21 18.16 13.04 -3.76
C GLY A 21 17.62 12.58 -2.40
N GLY A 22 17.92 11.33 -2.04
CA GLY A 22 17.49 10.75 -0.78
C GLY A 22 17.82 9.27 -0.68
N GLY A 23 17.67 8.72 0.53
CA GLY A 23 18.20 7.39 0.86
C GLY A 23 17.44 6.19 0.29
N PHE A 24 16.20 6.37 -0.18
CA PHE A 24 15.41 5.27 -0.76
C PHE A 24 15.04 5.60 -2.20
N TYR A 25 15.73 4.98 -3.17
CA TYR A 25 15.53 5.23 -4.61
C TYR A 25 15.62 6.72 -5.01
N GLY A 26 16.47 7.50 -4.33
CA GLY A 26 16.62 8.93 -4.56
C GLY A 26 15.54 9.80 -3.90
N ILE A 27 14.69 9.21 -3.06
CA ILE A 27 13.59 9.89 -2.36
C ILE A 27 13.97 10.09 -0.88
N PRO A 28 13.77 11.29 -0.30
CA PRO A 28 14.02 11.55 1.11
C PRO A 28 13.18 10.66 2.03
N PHE A 29 13.75 10.21 3.15
CA PHE A 29 13.02 9.37 4.11
C PHE A 29 11.84 10.13 4.76
N GLU A 30 11.99 11.45 4.88
CA GLU A 30 11.02 12.39 5.40
C GLU A 30 9.68 12.30 4.65
N ASN A 31 9.70 12.05 3.35
CA ASN A 31 8.48 11.91 2.56
C ASN A 31 7.65 10.68 3.00
N PHE A 32 8.30 9.52 3.14
CA PHE A 32 7.61 8.29 3.57
C PHE A 32 7.10 8.40 5.01
N VAL A 33 7.91 8.98 5.90
CA VAL A 33 7.52 9.22 7.30
C VAL A 33 6.35 10.19 7.36
N SER A 34 6.37 11.27 6.58
CA SER A 34 5.30 12.27 6.55
C SER A 34 3.98 11.67 6.11
N TRP A 35 3.96 10.91 5.01
CA TRP A 35 2.73 10.23 4.55
C TRP A 35 2.22 9.21 5.57
N GLY A 36 3.12 8.46 6.22
CA GLY A 36 2.77 7.56 7.32
C GLY A 36 2.13 8.28 8.50
N MET A 37 2.74 9.39 8.94
CA MET A 37 2.27 10.19 10.08
C MET A 37 0.94 10.89 9.79
N ILE A 38 0.77 11.46 8.59
CA ILE A 38 -0.49 12.09 8.17
C ILE A 38 -1.58 11.03 8.07
N GLY A 39 -1.32 9.88 7.45
CA GLY A 39 -2.29 8.80 7.34
C GLY A 39 -2.71 8.27 8.71
N ALA A 40 -1.76 8.07 9.63
CA ALA A 40 -2.04 7.67 11.01
C ALA A 40 -2.83 8.76 11.75
N GLY A 41 -2.41 10.01 11.68
CA GLY A 41 -3.07 11.16 12.30
C GLY A 41 -4.51 11.32 11.84
N LEU A 42 -4.75 11.27 10.53
CA LEU A 42 -6.10 11.32 9.96
C LEU A 42 -6.95 10.12 10.40
N SER A 43 -6.35 8.93 10.54
CA SER A 43 -7.10 7.75 11.00
C SER A 43 -7.66 7.92 12.42
N PHE A 44 -7.02 8.69 13.28
CA PHE A 44 -7.53 9.01 14.62
C PHE A 44 -8.74 9.96 14.63
N LEU A 45 -8.97 10.68 13.52
CA LEU A 45 -10.13 11.58 13.41
C LEU A 45 -11.43 10.81 13.10
N PHE A 46 -11.34 9.55 12.67
CA PHE A 46 -12.49 8.74 12.32
C PHE A 46 -12.81 7.72 13.42
N PRO A 47 -14.10 7.53 13.74
CA PRO A 47 -14.51 6.53 14.71
C PRO A 47 -14.20 5.11 14.20
N LEU A 48 -13.94 4.20 15.14
CA LEU A 48 -13.82 2.78 14.85
C LEU A 48 -15.19 2.23 14.43
N VAL A 49 -15.38 2.02 13.12
CA VAL A 49 -16.61 1.49 12.55
C VAL A 49 -16.46 0.03 12.15
N GLN A 50 -17.51 -0.76 12.36
CA GLN A 50 -17.58 -2.10 11.81
C GLN A 50 -17.86 -2.02 10.31
N VAL A 51 -16.92 -2.49 9.50
CA VAL A 51 -17.05 -2.52 8.05
C VAL A 51 -17.58 -3.89 7.63
N GLY A 52 -18.68 -3.90 6.87
CA GLY A 52 -19.24 -5.16 6.35
C GLY A 52 -18.26 -5.88 5.40
N GLN A 53 -18.31 -7.21 5.35
CA GLN A 53 -17.38 -8.02 4.57
C GLN A 53 -17.28 -7.61 3.09
N LYS A 54 -18.42 -7.22 2.49
CA LYS A 54 -18.46 -6.83 1.08
C LYS A 54 -17.65 -5.56 0.85
N ALA A 55 -17.81 -4.57 1.73
CA ALA A 55 -17.03 -3.33 1.69
C ALA A 55 -15.54 -3.60 1.95
N LEU A 56 -15.21 -4.40 2.96
CA LEU A 56 -13.81 -4.79 3.25
C LEU A 56 -13.14 -5.45 2.04
N SER A 57 -13.82 -6.41 1.41
CA SER A 57 -13.32 -7.08 0.21
C SER A 57 -13.13 -6.11 -0.96
N TRP A 58 -14.10 -5.22 -1.22
CA TRP A 58 -14.00 -4.23 -2.30
C TRP A 58 -12.85 -3.24 -2.09
N THR A 59 -12.75 -2.64 -0.91
CA THR A 59 -11.66 -1.72 -0.56
C THR A 59 -10.30 -2.42 -0.69
N SER A 60 -10.21 -3.67 -0.22
CA SER A 60 -8.98 -4.47 -0.36
C SER A 60 -8.64 -4.77 -1.81
N ARG A 61 -9.62 -5.06 -2.68
CA ARG A 61 -9.39 -5.34 -4.10
C ARG A 61 -8.89 -4.11 -4.85
N ILE A 62 -9.46 -2.94 -4.55
CA ILE A 62 -9.00 -1.66 -5.12
C ILE A 62 -7.55 -1.40 -4.69
N TYR A 63 -7.26 -1.53 -3.39
CA TYR A 63 -5.91 -1.34 -2.87
C TYR A 63 -4.90 -2.32 -3.49
N GLN A 64 -5.23 -3.61 -3.57
CA GLN A 64 -4.41 -4.62 -4.24
C GLN A 64 -4.18 -4.30 -5.72
N ALA A 65 -5.21 -3.84 -6.43
CA ALA A 65 -5.10 -3.47 -7.84
C ALA A 65 -4.16 -2.27 -8.03
N MET A 66 -4.26 -1.25 -7.18
CA MET A 66 -3.33 -0.10 -7.21
C MET A 66 -1.89 -0.54 -6.92
N VAL A 67 -1.67 -1.32 -5.86
CA VAL A 67 -0.35 -1.85 -5.49
C VAL A 67 0.23 -2.70 -6.62
N PHE A 68 -0.57 -3.60 -7.19
CA PHE A 68 -0.14 -4.46 -8.28
C PHE A 68 0.18 -3.67 -9.55
N PHE A 69 -0.63 -2.68 -9.89
CA PHE A 69 -0.39 -1.78 -11.02
C PHE A 69 0.98 -1.09 -10.91
N PHE A 70 1.28 -0.46 -9.77
CA PHE A 70 2.59 0.15 -9.56
C PHE A 70 3.72 -0.88 -9.50
N GLY A 71 3.47 -2.08 -8.95
CA GLY A 71 4.43 -3.18 -9.01
C GLY A 71 4.80 -3.57 -10.44
N VAL A 72 3.83 -3.71 -11.34
CA VAL A 72 4.10 -4.02 -12.77
C VAL A 72 4.87 -2.88 -13.45
N LEU A 73 4.56 -1.63 -13.12
CA LEU A 73 5.34 -0.49 -13.61
C LEU A 73 6.78 -0.46 -13.08
N ALA A 74 6.99 -0.93 -11.85
CA ALA A 74 8.30 -1.08 -11.21
C ALA A 74 9.15 -2.11 -11.97
N LEU A 75 8.57 -3.27 -12.31
CA LEU A 75 9.23 -4.29 -13.13
C LEU A 75 9.63 -3.72 -14.51
N LYS A 76 8.76 -2.94 -15.15
CA LYS A 76 9.08 -2.26 -16.42
C LYS A 76 10.17 -1.18 -16.27
N GLY A 77 10.38 -0.67 -15.06
CA GLY A 77 11.43 0.31 -14.74
C GLY A 77 12.72 -0.30 -14.20
N GLY A 78 12.85 -1.64 -14.15
CA GLY A 78 14.02 -2.31 -13.57
C GLY A 78 14.10 -2.25 -12.04
N LEU A 79 12.99 -1.90 -11.37
CA LEU A 79 12.89 -1.81 -9.92
C LEU A 79 12.38 -3.14 -9.33
N ASP A 80 13.15 -4.22 -9.50
CA ASP A 80 12.72 -5.59 -9.17
C ASP A 80 12.37 -5.77 -7.68
N VAL A 81 13.16 -5.16 -6.79
CA VAL A 81 12.89 -5.19 -5.34
C VAL A 81 11.51 -4.58 -5.02
N ILE A 82 11.15 -3.49 -5.70
CA ILE A 82 9.85 -2.83 -5.53
C ILE A 82 8.72 -3.70 -6.06
N PHE A 83 8.93 -4.43 -7.17
CA PHE A 83 7.97 -5.39 -7.68
C PHE A 83 7.72 -6.54 -6.68
N TYR A 84 8.76 -7.15 -6.11
CA TYR A 84 8.60 -8.21 -5.11
C TYR A 84 7.93 -7.69 -3.83
N LEU A 85 8.26 -6.47 -3.40
CA LEU A 85 7.58 -5.81 -2.28
C LEU A 85 6.07 -5.64 -2.55
N ALA A 86 5.69 -5.24 -3.77
CA ALA A 86 4.30 -5.14 -4.18
C ALA A 86 3.57 -6.49 -4.11
N LEU A 87 4.19 -7.57 -4.60
CA LEU A 87 3.62 -8.92 -4.52
C LEU A 87 3.41 -9.36 -3.07
N ILE A 88 4.38 -9.14 -2.19
CA ILE A 88 4.27 -9.45 -0.76
C ILE A 88 3.09 -8.70 -0.15
N ILE A 89 2.94 -7.40 -0.44
CA ILE A 89 1.82 -6.59 0.08
C ILE A 89 0.47 -7.10 -0.44
N VAL A 90 0.36 -7.47 -1.71
CA VAL A 90 -0.88 -8.05 -2.28
C VAL A 90 -1.25 -9.35 -1.58
N ILE A 91 -0.29 -10.25 -1.37
CA ILE A 91 -0.49 -11.54 -0.70
C ILE A 91 -0.92 -11.34 0.76
N LEU A 92 -0.23 -10.46 1.51
CA LEU A 92 -0.58 -10.16 2.90
C LEU A 92 -1.98 -9.54 3.01
N CYS A 93 -2.33 -8.66 2.07
CA CYS A 93 -3.65 -8.06 1.99
C CYS A 93 -4.74 -9.11 1.74
N GLU A 94 -4.50 -10.07 0.83
CA GLU A 94 -5.41 -11.19 0.59
C GLU A 94 -5.56 -12.07 1.84
N GLY A 95 -4.44 -12.42 2.47
CA GLY A 95 -4.42 -13.21 3.70
C GLY A 95 -5.28 -12.59 4.80
N ARG A 96 -5.18 -11.26 4.98
CA ARG A 96 -6.00 -10.51 5.96
C ARG A 96 -7.49 -10.57 5.63
N VAL A 97 -7.89 -10.36 4.37
CA VAL A 97 -9.30 -10.44 3.97
C VAL A 97 -9.86 -11.85 4.19
N GLN A 98 -9.10 -12.88 3.83
CA GLN A 98 -9.52 -14.28 4.03
C GLN A 98 -9.64 -14.62 5.52
N PHE A 99 -8.75 -14.09 6.36
CA PHE A 99 -8.81 -14.25 7.80
C PHE A 99 -10.07 -13.63 8.40
N GLU A 100 -10.36 -12.36 8.09
CA GLU A 100 -11.57 -11.67 8.56
C GLU A 100 -12.86 -12.34 8.04
N ARG A 101 -12.84 -12.83 6.79
CA ARG A 101 -13.96 -13.58 6.21
C ARG A 101 -14.24 -14.88 6.96
N LYS A 102 -13.21 -15.57 7.46
CA LYS A 102 -13.37 -16.78 8.29
C LYS A 102 -13.89 -16.43 9.68
N ARG A 103 -13.42 -15.31 10.26
CA ARG A 103 -13.82 -14.86 11.60
C ARG A 103 -15.30 -14.47 11.68
N GLN A 104 -15.83 -13.77 10.67
CA GLN A 104 -17.26 -13.40 10.63
C GLN A 104 -18.21 -14.59 10.41
N LYS A 105 -17.72 -15.72 9.87
CA LYS A 105 -18.53 -16.93 9.66
C LYS A 105 -18.68 -17.81 10.90
N LYS A 106 -17.86 -17.60 11.94
CA LYS A 106 -18.04 -18.32 13.21
C LYS A 106 -19.20 -17.67 13.96
N PRO A 107 -20.31 -18.38 14.23
CA PRO A 107 -21.32 -17.84 15.13
C PRO A 107 -20.67 -17.65 16.51
N ILE A 108 -20.97 -16.52 17.15
CA ILE A 108 -20.65 -16.32 18.56
C ILE A 108 -21.57 -17.29 19.30
N VAL A 109 -21.01 -18.41 19.77
CA VAL A 109 -21.68 -19.39 20.64
C VAL A 109 -21.68 -18.84 22.06
#